data_AF-A0A920FHT5-F1
#
_entry.id   AF-A0A920FHT5-F1
#
_cell.length_a   1.000
_cell.length_b   1.000
_cell.length_c   1.000
_cell.angle_alpha   90.00
_cell.angle_beta   90.00
_cell.angle_gamma   90.00
#
_symmetry.space_group_name_H-M   'P 1'
#
loop_
_entity.id
_entity.type
_entity.pdbx_description
1 polymer ?
#
loop_
_entity_poly.entity_id
_entity_poly.type
_entity_poly.pdbx_seq_one_letter_code
_entity_poly.pdbx_strand_id
1 'polypeptide(L)'
;MIVINKGRKVAEGEVNQLMSSDSIKIQIKTDSHTAIENYCKTHQIPFTNENESYYLQWEEAKINELIKSLNSENISLYEVRQLKTLEEYFLNLTN
;
A
#
# COMPACT_ATOMS: atom_id res chain seq x y z
N MET A 1 -22.70 -0.21 7.38
CA MET A 1 -21.87 -0.13 8.59
C MET A 1 -21.84 1.33 9.07
N ILE A 2 -21.89 1.57 10.38
CA ILE A 2 -21.84 2.93 10.96
C ILE A 2 -20.54 3.06 11.73
N VAL A 3 -19.73 4.07 11.39
CA VAL A 3 -18.51 4.42 12.12
C VAL A 3 -18.81 5.61 13.02
N ILE A 4 -18.55 5.45 14.32
CA ILE A 4 -18.76 6.47 15.35
C ILE A 4 -17.43 6.82 15.97
N ASN A 5 -17.05 8.10 15.95
CA ASN A 5 -15.86 8.63 16.58
C ASN A 5 -16.27 9.69 17.61
N LYS A 6 -15.82 9.56 18.87
CA LYS A 6 -16.16 10.46 19.99
C LYS A 6 -17.68 10.73 20.15
N GLY A 7 -18.50 9.70 19.99
CA GLY A 7 -19.96 9.81 20.11
C GLY A 7 -20.66 10.53 18.94
N ARG A 8 -19.93 10.85 17.86
CA ARG A 8 -20.49 11.41 16.63
C ARG A 8 -20.35 10.43 15.48
N LYS A 9 -21.42 10.31 14.67
CA LYS A 9 -21.41 9.52 13.45
C LYS A 9 -20.46 10.18 12.44
N VAL A 10 -19.39 9.48 12.04
CA VAL A 10 -18.37 10.00 11.11
C VAL A 10 -18.45 9.37 9.73
N ALA A 11 -18.98 8.15 9.60
CA ALA A 11 -19.26 7.55 8.31
C ALA A 11 -20.44 6.57 8.41
N GLU A 12 -21.26 6.51 7.37
CA GLU A 12 -22.37 5.56 7.23
C GLU A 12 -22.43 5.11 5.76
N GLY A 13 -22.28 3.81 5.53
CA GLY A 13 -22.28 3.24 4.17
C GLY A 13 -21.95 1.75 4.12
N GLU A 14 -21.96 1.19 2.91
CA GLU A 14 -21.44 -0.15 2.62
C GLU A 14 -19.93 -0.17 2.88
N VAL A 15 -19.40 -1.21 3.54
CA VAL A 15 -17.97 -1.33 3.91
C VAL A 15 -17.04 -1.09 2.73
N ASN A 16 -17.45 -1.53 1.53
CA ASN A 16 -16.71 -1.35 0.29
C ASN A 16 -16.49 0.12 -0.09
N GLN A 17 -17.48 1.00 0.14
CA GLN A 17 -17.37 2.43 -0.19
C GLN A 17 -16.42 3.18 0.73
N LEU A 18 -16.35 2.75 1.98
CA LEU A 18 -15.45 3.33 2.98
C LEU A 18 -14.00 2.90 2.74
N MET A 19 -13.79 1.65 2.32
CA MET A 19 -12.47 1.11 1.94
C MET A 19 -11.98 1.53 0.55
N SER A 20 -12.71 2.41 -0.15
CA SER A 20 -12.38 2.86 -1.51
C SER A 20 -11.29 3.94 -1.55
N SER A 21 -10.45 4.09 -0.51
CA SER A 21 -9.26 4.92 -0.64
C SER A 21 -8.32 4.25 -1.64
N ASP A 22 -8.15 4.87 -2.81
CA ASP A 22 -7.41 4.29 -3.94
C ASP A 22 -5.98 3.89 -3.58
N SER A 23 -5.36 4.60 -2.64
CA SER A 23 -4.00 4.34 -2.17
C SER A 23 -3.98 3.36 -0.98
N ILE A 24 -3.32 2.21 -1.17
CA ILE A 24 -3.12 1.18 -0.16
C ILE A 24 -1.63 1.01 0.15
N LYS A 25 -1.32 0.49 1.34
CA LYS A 25 0.04 0.07 1.66
C LYS A 25 0.29 -1.30 1.05
N ILE A 26 1.38 -1.45 0.30
CA ILE A 26 1.84 -2.73 -0.22
C ILE A 26 3.20 -3.07 0.35
N GLN A 27 3.35 -4.35 0.69
CA GLN A 27 4.59 -4.96 1.10
C GLN A 27 5.14 -5.76 -0.06
N ILE A 28 6.39 -5.50 -0.43
CA ILE A 28 7.12 -6.17 -1.48
C ILE A 28 8.36 -6.81 -0.89
N LYS A 29 8.63 -8.02 -1.35
CA LYS A 29 9.71 -8.85 -0.89
C LYS A 29 10.45 -9.38 -2.12
N THR A 30 11.73 -9.06 -2.18
CA THR A 30 12.61 -9.30 -3.33
C THR A 30 14.01 -9.66 -2.84
N ASP A 31 14.72 -10.48 -3.61
CA ASP A 31 16.16 -10.75 -3.43
C ASP A 31 17.04 -9.59 -3.96
N SER A 32 16.46 -8.76 -4.82
CA SER A 32 17.13 -7.72 -5.58
C SER A 32 17.02 -6.37 -4.86
N HIS A 33 17.47 -6.34 -3.61
CA HIS A 33 17.37 -5.20 -2.68
C HIS A 33 17.87 -3.88 -3.27
N THR A 34 19.06 -3.89 -3.86
CA THR A 34 19.65 -2.70 -4.48
C THR A 34 18.85 -2.22 -5.69
N ALA A 35 18.27 -3.13 -6.46
CA ALA A 35 17.50 -2.79 -7.65
C ALA A 35 16.16 -2.14 -7.28
N ILE A 36 15.44 -2.68 -6.29
CA ILE A 36 14.18 -2.07 -5.84
C ILE A 36 14.40 -0.72 -5.16
N GLU A 37 15.48 -0.55 -4.39
CA GLU A 37 15.81 0.75 -3.80
C GLU A 37 16.16 1.79 -4.85
N ASN A 38 16.92 1.39 -5.88
CA ASN A 38 17.24 2.27 -7.01
C ASN A 38 16.01 2.62 -7.82
N TYR A 39 15.11 1.66 -8.06
CA TYR A 39 13.82 1.90 -8.69
C TYR A 39 13.02 2.94 -7.90
N CYS A 40 12.83 2.72 -6.59
CA CYS A 40 12.10 3.65 -5.75
C CYS A 40 12.75 5.05 -5.72
N LYS A 41 14.08 5.15 -5.63
CA LYS A 41 14.79 6.44 -5.67
C LYS A 41 14.65 7.14 -7.01
N THR A 42 14.75 6.41 -8.12
CA THR A 42 14.65 6.95 -9.49
C THR A 42 13.26 7.49 -9.78
N HIS A 43 12.22 6.76 -9.35
CA HIS A 43 10.84 7.15 -9.51
C HIS A 43 10.31 8.04 -8.37
N GLN A 44 11.18 8.45 -7.44
CA GLN A 44 10.83 9.26 -6.25
C GLN A 44 9.68 8.67 -5.42
N ILE A 45 9.60 7.33 -5.37
CA ILE A 45 8.60 6.59 -4.60
C ILE A 45 9.09 6.50 -3.15
N PRO A 46 8.34 7.05 -2.18
CA PRO A 46 8.67 6.86 -0.78
C PRO A 46 8.53 5.38 -0.41
N PHE A 47 9.55 4.83 0.23
CA PHE A 47 9.56 3.45 0.69
C PHE A 47 10.15 3.35 2.10
N THR A 48 9.69 2.35 2.84
CA THR A 48 10.28 1.92 4.10
C THR A 48 10.81 0.51 3.94
N ASN A 49 12.04 0.26 4.38
CA ASN A 49 12.60 -1.10 4.45
C ASN A 49 12.58 -1.55 5.91
N GLU A 50 11.88 -2.66 6.20
CA GLU A 50 11.94 -3.34 7.50
C GLU A 50 12.13 -4.83 7.29
N ASN A 51 13.17 -5.43 7.88
CA ASN A 51 13.44 -6.87 7.84
C ASN A 51 13.29 -7.48 6.43
N GLU A 52 14.01 -6.94 5.44
CA GLU A 52 14.01 -7.40 4.04
C GLU A 52 12.66 -7.25 3.31
N SER A 53 11.74 -6.48 3.88
CA SER A 53 10.45 -6.14 3.29
C SER A 53 10.38 -4.65 2.98
N TYR A 54 9.97 -4.33 1.75
CA TYR A 54 9.77 -2.97 1.26
C TYR A 54 8.30 -2.60 1.34
N TYR A 55 7.98 -1.54 2.07
CA TYR A 55 6.64 -1.01 2.17
C TYR A 55 6.52 0.28 1.38
N LEU A 56 5.49 0.37 0.56
CA LEU A 56 5.20 1.54 -0.25
C LEU A 56 3.69 1.77 -0.33
N GLN A 57 3.28 3.02 -0.52
CA GLN A 57 1.90 3.37 -0.82
C GLN A 57 1.68 3.34 -2.33
N TRP A 58 0.60 2.72 -2.77
CA TRP A 58 0.30 2.58 -4.18
C TRP A 58 -1.19 2.51 -4.46
N GLU A 59 -1.57 2.92 -5.67
CA GLU A 59 -2.95 2.79 -6.12
C GLU A 59 -3.28 1.32 -6.39
N GLU A 60 -4.32 0.78 -5.76
CA GLU A 60 -4.70 -0.64 -5.90
C GLU A 60 -4.90 -1.03 -7.37
N ALA A 61 -5.58 -0.16 -8.12
CA ALA A 61 -5.83 -0.35 -9.55
C ALA A 61 -4.53 -0.46 -10.38
N LYS A 62 -3.43 0.12 -9.91
CA LYS A 62 -2.14 0.18 -10.62
C LYS A 62 -1.10 -0.82 -10.10
N ILE A 63 -1.47 -1.74 -9.18
CA ILE A 63 -0.53 -2.74 -8.66
C ILE A 63 -0.02 -3.65 -9.77
N ASN A 64 -0.90 -4.06 -10.69
CA ASN A 64 -0.51 -4.91 -11.82
C ASN A 64 0.51 -4.21 -12.73
N GLU A 65 0.40 -2.89 -12.92
CA GLU A 65 1.36 -2.11 -13.70
C GLU A 65 2.69 -2.01 -12.96
N LEU A 66 2.66 -1.79 -11.64
CA LEU A 66 3.86 -1.78 -10.81
C LEU A 66 4.61 -3.11 -10.89
N ILE A 67 3.92 -4.25 -10.74
CA ILE A 67 4.54 -5.58 -10.81
C ILE A 67 5.18 -5.80 -12.18
N LYS A 68 4.53 -5.36 -13.27
CA LYS A 68 5.11 -5.45 -14.62
C LYS A 68 6.36 -4.57 -14.75
N SER A 69 6.31 -3.34 -14.26
CA SER A 69 7.43 -2.40 -14.27
C SER A 69 8.65 -2.97 -13.52
N LEU A 70 8.44 -3.50 -12.31
CA LEU A 70 9.49 -4.13 -11.51
C LEU A 70 10.10 -5.35 -12.23
N ASN A 71 9.27 -6.21 -12.82
CA ASN A 71 9.77 -7.35 -13.58
C ASN A 71 10.55 -6.93 -14.85
N SER A 72 10.14 -5.86 -15.55
CA SER A 72 10.89 -5.35 -16.71
C SER A 72 12.26 -4.80 -16.35
N GLU A 73 12.44 -4.34 -15.12
CA GLU A 73 13.71 -3.88 -14.55
C GLU A 73 14.55 -5.03 -13.96
N ASN A 74 14.19 -6.30 -14.25
CA ASN A 74 14.80 -7.51 -13.69
C ASN A 74 14.77 -7.59 -12.14
N ILE A 75 13.78 -6.95 -11.51
CA ILE A 75 13.58 -7.04 -10.05
C ILE A 75 12.71 -8.26 -9.78
N SER A 76 13.33 -9.35 -9.32
CA SER A 76 12.63 -10.60 -9.01
C SER A 76 11.82 -10.45 -7.71
N LEU A 77 10.50 -10.58 -7.80
CA LEU A 77 9.60 -10.48 -6.66
C LEU A 77 9.21 -11.89 -6.20
N TYR A 78 9.48 -12.22 -4.94
CA TYR A 78 9.04 -13.51 -4.38
C TYR A 78 7.74 -13.40 -3.57
N GLU A 79 7.40 -12.21 -3.06
CA GLU A 79 6.12 -11.96 -2.41
C GLU A 79 5.67 -10.49 -2.62
N VAL A 80 4.40 -10.30 -2.97
CA VAL A 80 3.73 -8.99 -3.01
C VAL A 80 2.43 -9.13 -2.22
N ARG A 81 2.29 -8.35 -1.16
CA ARG A 81 1.15 -8.39 -0.24
C ARG A 81 0.50 -7.03 -0.14
N GLN A 82 -0.80 -6.98 -0.36
CA GLN A 82 -1.61 -5.80 -0.10
C GLN A 82 -1.97 -5.75 1.38
N LEU A 83 -1.57 -4.67 2.05
CA LEU A 83 -1.94 -4.39 3.43
C LEU A 83 -3.13 -3.43 3.39
N LYS A 84 -4.33 -4.01 3.36
CA LYS A 84 -5.58 -3.30 3.61
C LYS A 84 -5.98 -3.57 5.04
N THR A 85 -5.63 -2.68 5.96
CA THR A 85 -6.09 -2.81 7.34
C THR A 85 -7.32 -1.92 7.57
N LEU A 86 -8.36 -2.49 8.16
CA LEU A 86 -9.48 -1.72 8.72
C LEU A 86 -8.96 -0.64 9.67
N GLU A 87 -7.91 -0.95 10.41
CA GLU A 87 -7.24 -0.09 11.37
C GLU A 87 -6.66 1.19 10.74
N GLU A 88 -6.01 1.11 9.56
CA GLU A 88 -5.57 2.31 8.82
C GLU A 88 -6.74 3.19 8.39
N TYR A 89 -7.87 2.60 7.96
CA TYR A 89 -9.07 3.35 7.64
C TYR A 89 -9.61 4.12 8.87
N PHE A 90 -9.65 3.46 10.03
CA PHE A 90 -10.06 4.10 11.28
C PHE A 90 -9.08 5.20 11.74
N LEU A 91 -7.76 4.99 11.58
CA LEU A 91 -6.74 5.97 11.96
C LEU A 91 -6.81 7.25 11.10
N ASN A 92 -7.04 7.11 9.79
CA ASN A 92 -7.22 8.25 8.87
C ASN A 92 -8.47 9.09 9.17
N LEU A 93 -9.50 8.51 9.80
CA LEU A 93 -10.70 9.24 10.25
C LEU A 93 -10.50 10.04 11.55
N THR A 94 -9.44 9.73 12.30
CA THR A 94 -9.17 10.32 13.63
C THR A 94 -8.07 11.38 13.66
N ASN A 95 -7.26 11.52 12.59
CA ASN A 95 -6.28 12.58 12.40
C ASN A 95 -6.81 13.66 11.44
#